data_AF-A0A7V5GSP9-F1
#
_entry.id   AF-A0A7V5GSP9-F1
#
_cell.length_a   1.000
_cell.length_b   1.000
_cell.length_c   1.000
_cell.angle_alpha   90.00
_cell.angle_beta   90.00
_cell.angle_gamma   90.00
#
_symmetry.space_group_name_H-M   'P 1'
#
loop_
_entity.id
_entity.type
_entity.pdbx_description
1 polymer ?
#
loop_
_entity_poly.entity_id
_entity_poly.type
_entity_poly.pdbx_seq_one_letter_code
_entity_poly.pdbx_strand_id
1 'polypeptide(L)' 'MSNIVSITPNKKQFQDGVMRVPAIFHLSDDLMPNETTIEEIRRVASQEYVFHHVAVLSDVHSKKGRKNPTGTV' A
#
# COMPACT_ATOMS: atom_id res chain seq x y z
N MET A 1 6.72 -4.60 -13.45
CA MET A 1 7.96 -4.63 -12.63
C MET A 1 7.56 -4.30 -11.21
N SER A 2 7.85 -5.20 -10.28
CA SER A 2 7.43 -5.11 -8.88
C SER A 2 8.17 -3.94 -8.21
N ASN A 3 7.50 -2.82 -8.01
CA ASN A 3 8.11 -1.64 -7.38
C ASN A 3 8.04 -1.71 -5.84
N ILE A 4 8.07 -2.93 -5.28
CA ILE A 4 8.01 -3.21 -3.85
C ILE A 4 9.39 -3.68 -3.40
N VAL A 5 10.01 -2.92 -2.51
CA VAL A 5 11.34 -3.18 -1.96
C VAL A 5 11.20 -3.56 -0.49
N SER A 6 11.75 -4.70 -0.10
CA SER A 6 11.82 -5.09 1.31
C SER A 6 12.87 -4.26 2.04
N ILE A 7 12.50 -3.71 3.21
CA ILE A 7 13.39 -2.95 4.09
C ILE A 7 13.81 -3.83 5.28
N THR A 8 12.84 -4.51 5.89
CA THR A 8 13.03 -5.51 6.96
C THR A 8 11.99 -6.62 6.77
N PRO A 9 12.08 -7.77 7.48
CA PRO A 9 11.11 -8.86 7.32
C PRO A 9 9.65 -8.43 7.44
N ASN A 10 9.35 -7.43 8.27
CA ASN A 10 7.99 -6.92 8.49
C ASN A 10 7.80 -5.48 7.96
N LYS A 11 8.68 -5.00 7.07
CA LYS A 11 8.57 -3.65 6.51
C LYS A 11 9.00 -3.61 5.04
N LYS A 12 8.12 -3.14 4.17
CA LYS A 12 8.39 -2.99 2.73
C LYS A 12 7.95 -1.60 2.27
N GLN A 13 8.54 -1.11 1.19
CA GLN A 13 8.14 0.13 0.54
C GLN A 13 7.69 -0.15 -0.88
N PHE A 14 6.53 0.38 -1.25
CA PHE A 14 6.01 0.36 -2.59
C PHE A 14 5.97 1.78 -3.13
N GLN A 15 6.59 2.03 -4.28
CA GLN A 15 6.45 3.31 -4.96
C GLN A 15 6.75 3.16 -6.45
N ASP A 16 5.87 3.71 -7.28
CA ASP A 16 6.06 3.74 -8.73
C ASP A 16 5.93 5.15 -9.31
N GLY A 17 6.10 5.28 -10.63
CA GLY A 17 6.12 6.57 -11.31
C GLY A 17 4.79 7.34 -11.35
N VAL A 18 3.68 6.75 -10.90
CA VAL A 18 2.36 7.40 -10.85
C VAL A 18 2.01 7.84 -9.43
N MET A 19 2.54 7.16 -8.41
CA MET A 19 2.34 7.51 -7.01
C MET A 19 3.05 8.83 -6.67
N ARG A 20 2.37 9.70 -5.91
CA ARG A 20 2.93 10.96 -5.40
C ARG A 20 3.80 10.74 -4.17
N VAL A 21 3.41 9.76 -3.35
CA VAL A 21 4.12 9.36 -2.13
C VAL A 21 4.32 7.84 -2.11
N PRO A 22 5.30 7.30 -1.38
CA PRO A 22 5.41 5.87 -1.17
C PRO A 22 4.25 5.32 -0.33
N ALA A 23 3.97 4.03 -0.48
CA ALA A 23 3.22 3.25 0.50
C ALA A 23 4.19 2.40 1.32
N ILE A 24 4.04 2.41 2.64
CA ILE A 24 4.89 1.66 3.58
C ILE A 24 4.07 0.51 4.17
N PHE A 25 4.48 -0.70 3.84
CA PHE A 25 3.85 -1.96 4.25
C PHE A 25 4.46 -2.42 5.56
N HIS A 26 3.65 -2.51 6.61
CA HIS A 26 4.03 -3.00 7.93
C HIS A 26 3.57 -4.46 8.11
N LEU A 27 4.10 -5.36 7.28
CA LEU A 27 3.67 -6.75 7.20
C LEU A 27 4.78 -7.71 6.74
N SER A 28 4.66 -8.98 7.12
CA SER A 28 5.49 -10.09 6.63
C SER A 28 5.18 -10.44 5.17
N ASP A 29 5.97 -11.30 4.55
CA ASP A 29 5.70 -11.77 3.17
C ASP A 29 4.39 -12.56 3.08
N ASP A 30 4.08 -13.38 4.10
CA ASP A 30 2.86 -14.20 4.17
C ASP A 30 1.57 -13.37 4.28
N LEU A 31 1.68 -12.10 4.64
CA LEU A 31 0.57 -11.17 4.78
C LEU A 31 0.50 -10.16 3.63
N MET A 32 1.26 -10.38 2.55
CA MET A 32 1.18 -9.53 1.38
C MET A 32 -0.25 -9.53 0.80
N PRO A 33 -0.85 -8.35 0.57
CA PRO A 33 -2.18 -8.30 -0.01
C PRO A 33 -2.17 -8.71 -1.49
N ASN A 34 -3.35 -9.10 -1.98
CA ASN A 34 -3.53 -9.40 -3.39
C ASN A 34 -3.39 -8.15 -4.28
N GLU A 35 -3.25 -8.39 -5.59
CA GLU A 35 -3.06 -7.33 -6.59
C GLU A 35 -4.16 -6.26 -6.57
N THR A 36 -5.43 -6.66 -6.34
CA THR A 36 -6.55 -5.72 -6.24
C THR A 36 -6.33 -4.71 -5.11
N THR A 37 -5.96 -5.18 -3.93
CA THR A 37 -5.73 -4.32 -2.77
C THR A 37 -4.47 -3.47 -2.97
N ILE A 38 -3.43 -4.01 -3.63
CA ILE A 38 -2.22 -3.24 -4.02
C ILE A 38 -2.59 -2.08 -4.97
N GLU A 39 -3.46 -2.30 -5.95
CA GLU A 39 -3.92 -1.25 -6.86
C GLU A 39 -4.76 -0.19 -6.14
N GLU A 40 -5.57 -0.58 -5.17
CA GLU A 40 -6.30 0.37 -4.33
C GLU A 40 -5.31 1.25 -3.51
N ILE A 41 -4.25 0.67 -2.95
CA ILE A 41 -3.18 1.40 -2.26
C ILE A 41 -2.46 2.35 -3.23
N ARG A 42 -2.08 1.89 -4.42
CA ARG A 42 -1.47 2.70 -5.47
C ARG A 42 -2.32 3.93 -5.80
N ARG A 43 -3.63 3.73 -5.95
CA ARG A 43 -4.59 4.81 -6.21
C ARG A 43 -4.62 5.83 -5.07
N VAL A 44 -4.66 5.38 -3.81
CA VAL A 44 -4.63 6.29 -2.65
C VAL A 44 -3.34 7.09 -2.63
N ALA A 45 -2.18 6.44 -2.79
CA ALA A 45 -0.87 7.08 -2.81
C ALA A 45 -0.64 8.04 -3.99
N SER A 46 -1.51 8.00 -5.01
CA SER A 46 -1.49 8.90 -6.16
C SER A 46 -2.37 10.14 -5.97
N GLN A 47 -3.18 10.21 -4.91
CA GLN A 47 -4.10 11.33 -4.67
C GLN A 47 -3.37 12.62 -4.31
N GLU A 48 -3.87 13.74 -4.82
CA GLU A 48 -3.24 15.07 -4.69
C GLU A 48 -2.98 15.48 -3.23
N TYR A 49 -3.89 15.12 -2.33
CA TYR A 49 -3.92 15.55 -0.94
C TYR A 49 -3.18 14.60 0.03
N VAL A 50 -2.49 13.56 -0.48
CA VAL A 50 -1.66 12.68 0.34
C VAL A 50 -0.22 13.22 0.33
N PHE A 51 0.37 13.42 1.52
CA PHE A 51 1.60 14.22 1.68
C PHE A 51 2.87 13.43 1.99
N HIS A 52 2.85 12.47 2.92
CA HIS A 52 4.08 11.81 3.39
C HIS A 52 4.25 10.38 2.88
N HIS A 53 3.26 9.53 3.16
CA HIS A 53 3.19 8.15 2.72
C HIS A 53 1.78 7.61 3.02
N VAL A 54 1.45 6.45 2.46
CA VAL A 54 0.32 5.64 2.92
C VAL A 54 0.86 4.55 3.84
N ALA A 55 0.42 4.50 5.09
CA ALA A 55 0.77 3.41 5.99
C ALA A 55 -0.18 2.24 5.73
N VAL A 56 0.37 1.06 5.45
CA VAL A 56 -0.37 -0.16 5.14
C VAL A 56 -0.16 -1.16 6.26
N LEU A 57 -1.22 -1.47 6.99
CA LEU A 57 -1.20 -2.36 8.17
C LEU A 57 -1.32 -3.84 7.78
N SER A 58 -1.02 -4.73 8.73
CA SER A 58 -0.92 -6.16 8.50
C SER A 58 -2.25 -6.86 8.17
N ASP A 59 -3.38 -6.25 8.48
CA ASP A 59 -4.73 -6.74 8.20
C ASP A 59 -5.36 -6.06 6.96
N VAL A 60 -4.54 -5.43 6.11
CA VAL A 60 -5.00 -4.70 4.94
C VAL A 60 -5.78 -5.60 3.98
N HIS A 61 -6.96 -5.13 3.54
CA HIS A 61 -7.77 -5.84 2.56
C HIS A 61 -8.73 -4.89 1.83
N SER A 62 -9.07 -5.26 0.60
CA SER A 62 -10.19 -4.64 -0.12
C SER A 62 -11.52 -4.99 0.55
N LYS A 63 -12.43 -4.00 0.62
CA LYS A 63 -13.75 -4.16 1.24
C LYS A 63 -14.83 -3.67 0.28
N LYS A 64 -15.77 -4.55 -0.06
CA LYS A 64 -16.87 -4.25 -0.99
C LYS A 64 -17.59 -2.95 -0.59
N GLY A 65 -17.76 -2.05 -1.56
CA GLY A 65 -18.42 -0.76 -1.38
C GLY A 65 -17.53 0.34 -0.77
N ARG A 66 -16.24 0.07 -0.50
CA ARG A 66 -15.28 1.09 -0.08
C ARG A 66 -14.34 1.45 -1.23
N LYS A 67 -14.03 2.75 -1.34
CA LYS A 67 -13.08 3.26 -2.34
C LYS A 67 -11.63 3.08 -1.90
N ASN A 68 -11.38 3.04 -0.60
CA ASN A 68 -10.04 2.86 -0.03
C ASN A 68 -10.01 1.50 0.67
N PRO A 69 -8.85 0.81 0.68
CA PRO A 69 -8.70 -0.44 1.39
C PRO A 69 -8.86 -0.22 2.89
N THR A 70 -9.30 -1.25 3.61
CA THR A 70 -9.27 -1.23 5.09
C THR A 70 -7.84 -1.49 5.56
N GLY A 71 -7.44 -0.94 6.70
CA GLY A 71 -6.09 -1.13 7.24
C GLY A 71 -5.04 -0.19 6.62
N THR A 72 -5.46 1.00 6.17
CA THR A 72 -4.54 2.06 5.70
C THR A 72 -4.77 3.39 6.41
N VAL A 73 -3.69 4.14 6.61
CA VAL A 73 -3.69 5.53 7.12
C VAL A 73 -2.95 6.45 6.16
#